data_AF-A0A2Z4MZK6-F1
#
_entry.id   AF-A0A2Z4MZK6-F1
#
_cell.length_a   1.000
_cell.length_b   1.000
_cell.length_c   1.000
_cell.angle_alpha   90.00
_cell.angle_beta   90.00
_cell.angle_gamma   90.00
#
_symmetry.space_group_name_H-M   'P 1'
#
loop_
_entity.id
_entity.type
_entity.pdbx_description
1 polymer ?
#
loop_
_entity_poly.entity_id
_entity_poly.type
_entity_poly.pdbx_seq_one_letter_code
_entity_poly.pdbx_strand_id
1 'polypeptide(L)'
;SSMKSVGEVMAIGRNFEEAFQKALRMVDENVNGFDPYIKNVNENELREPTDKRMFVLAAALKENYTVDKLYELTKIDRWFLEKFKNIIDYYNILESVTSIDYEILKKAKQIGFSDKQIAAAVKSTELAVRKLREEYNIIPFVKKIDTVA
;
A
#
# COMPACT_ATOMS: atom_id res chain seq x y z
N SER A 1 -8.10 17.95 21.07
CA SER A 1 -7.18 17.49 20.01
C SER A 1 -6.13 18.57 19.80
N SER A 2 -4.85 18.22 19.76
CA SER A 2 -3.76 19.15 19.44
C SER A 2 -2.87 18.52 18.39
N MET A 3 -2.46 19.30 17.39
CA MET A 3 -1.64 18.82 16.28
C MET A 3 -0.22 18.53 16.77
N LYS A 4 0.29 17.33 16.43
CA LYS A 4 1.66 16.90 16.71
C LYS A 4 2.48 16.65 15.45
N SER A 5 1.87 16.73 14.26
CA SER A 5 2.57 16.58 12.99
C SER A 5 3.45 17.79 12.70
N VAL A 6 4.63 17.54 12.14
CA VAL A 6 5.61 18.57 11.74
C VAL A 6 5.57 18.89 10.24
N GLY A 7 4.83 18.10 9.46
CA GLY A 7 4.66 18.26 8.03
C GLY A 7 3.61 17.31 7.46
N GLU A 8 3.31 17.47 6.18
CA GLU A 8 2.37 16.65 5.42
C GLU A 8 2.89 16.36 4.01
N VAL A 9 2.36 15.31 3.40
CA VAL A 9 2.71 14.90 2.03
C VAL A 9 1.43 14.73 1.21
N MET A 10 1.55 14.94 -0.10
CA MET A 10 0.44 14.77 -1.03
C MET A 10 0.89 13.93 -2.22
N ALA A 11 0.07 12.95 -2.59
CA ALA A 11 0.28 12.14 -3.78
C ALA A 11 -0.99 12.09 -4.64
N ILE A 12 -0.78 11.90 -5.95
CA ILE A 12 -1.84 11.81 -6.94
C ILE A 12 -1.79 10.42 -7.61
N GLY A 13 -2.96 9.80 -7.69
CA GLY A 13 -3.19 8.52 -8.36
C GLY A 13 -4.56 8.52 -9.04
N ARG A 14 -4.75 7.62 -10.00
CA ARG A 14 -6.05 7.44 -10.69
C ARG A 14 -7.02 6.56 -9.90
N ASN A 15 -6.54 5.95 -8.82
CA ASN A 15 -7.33 5.23 -7.83
C ASN A 15 -6.74 5.50 -6.43
N PHE A 16 -7.52 5.14 -5.40
CA PHE A 16 -7.14 5.39 -4.02
C PHE A 16 -5.89 4.62 -3.62
N GLU A 17 -5.82 3.34 -3.97
CA GLU A 17 -4.71 2.46 -3.60
C GLU A 17 -3.38 3.02 -4.13
N GLU A 18 -3.36 3.48 -5.37
CA GLU A 18 -2.21 4.11 -6.01
C GLU A 18 -1.78 5.38 -5.28
N ALA A 19 -2.73 6.29 -5.04
CA ALA A 19 -2.46 7.56 -4.38
C ALA A 19 -1.96 7.32 -2.94
N PHE A 20 -2.61 6.42 -2.21
CA PHE A 20 -2.28 6.10 -0.83
C PHE A 20 -0.88 5.50 -0.70
N GLN A 21 -0.53 4.49 -1.51
CA GLN A 21 0.79 3.88 -1.45
C GLN A 21 1.92 4.85 -1.86
N LYS A 22 1.65 5.77 -2.81
CA LYS A 22 2.59 6.85 -3.14
C LYS A 22 2.78 7.81 -1.98
N ALA A 23 1.70 8.27 -1.36
CA ALA A 23 1.76 9.19 -0.21
C ALA A 23 2.52 8.55 0.94
N LEU A 24 2.24 7.28 1.26
CA LEU A 24 2.87 6.57 2.37
C LEU A 24 4.39 6.44 2.21
N ARG A 25 4.89 6.30 0.96
CA ARG A 25 6.34 6.33 0.66
C ARG A 25 6.97 7.72 0.74
N MET A 26 6.19 8.79 0.64
CA MET A 26 6.72 10.16 0.75
C MET A 26 6.92 10.58 2.20
N VAL A 27 6.26 9.91 3.16
CA VAL A 27 6.32 10.25 4.59
C VAL A 27 7.69 9.92 5.20
N ASP A 28 8.26 8.76 4.87
CA ASP A 28 9.51 8.24 5.44
C ASP A 28 10.23 7.39 4.40
N GLU A 29 11.54 7.61 4.23
CA GLU A 29 12.41 6.90 3.28
C GLU A 29 12.48 5.38 3.52
N ASN A 30 12.20 4.95 4.75
CA ASN A 30 12.22 3.55 5.15
C ASN A 30 10.90 2.84 4.86
N VAL A 31 9.85 3.58 4.49
CA VAL A 31 8.51 3.05 4.22
C VAL A 31 8.34 2.83 2.72
N ASN A 32 8.19 1.57 2.31
CA ASN A 32 8.11 1.19 0.88
C ASN A 32 6.67 1.12 0.34
N GLY A 33 5.67 1.31 1.21
CA GLY A 33 4.25 1.19 0.90
C GLY A 33 3.45 0.71 2.12
N PHE A 34 2.26 0.17 1.88
CA PHE A 34 1.40 -0.39 2.93
C PHE A 34 1.85 -1.82 3.26
N ASP A 35 2.93 -1.90 4.05
CA ASP A 35 3.63 -3.15 4.36
C ASP A 35 3.12 -3.76 5.68
N PRO A 36 2.59 -5.01 5.66
CA PRO A 36 2.04 -5.66 6.84
C PRO A 36 3.10 -6.16 7.84
N TYR A 37 4.40 -6.13 7.51
CA TYR A 37 5.46 -6.68 8.36
C TYR A 37 6.20 -5.64 9.21
N ILE A 38 5.86 -4.35 9.07
CA ILE A 38 6.50 -3.26 9.84
C ILE A 38 6.06 -3.29 11.32
N LYS A 39 4.84 -3.74 11.60
CA LYS A 39 4.27 -3.84 12.95
C LYS A 39 3.51 -5.15 13.12
N ASN A 40 3.43 -5.61 14.37
CA ASN A 40 2.51 -6.67 14.74
C ASN A 40 1.12 -6.10 14.99
N VAL A 41 0.10 -6.96 14.95
CA VAL A 41 -1.26 -6.58 15.29
C VAL A 41 -1.35 -6.15 16.76
N ASN A 42 -2.00 -5.01 16.99
CA ASN A 42 -2.25 -4.46 18.30
C ASN A 42 -3.61 -3.74 18.29
N GLU A 43 -4.63 -4.37 18.87
CA GLU A 43 -5.98 -3.80 18.87
C GLU A 43 -6.08 -2.48 19.64
N ASN A 44 -5.21 -2.24 20.62
CA ASN A 44 -5.19 -0.96 21.34
C ASN A 44 -4.73 0.17 20.42
N GLU A 45 -3.72 -0.04 19.57
CA GLU A 45 -3.31 0.95 18.57
C GLU A 45 -4.32 1.12 17.42
N LEU A 46 -5.14 0.08 17.17
CA LEU A 46 -6.28 0.21 16.26
C LEU A 46 -7.40 1.07 16.88
N ARG A 47 -7.65 0.96 18.19
CA ARG A 47 -8.66 1.77 18.91
C ARG A 47 -8.19 3.19 19.19
N GLU A 48 -6.97 3.34 19.69
CA GLU A 48 -6.34 4.61 20.05
C GLU A 48 -5.39 5.04 18.92
N PRO A 49 -5.75 6.05 18.10
CA PRO A 49 -4.98 6.37 16.90
C PRO A 49 -3.56 6.84 17.23
N THR A 50 -2.56 6.19 16.62
CA THR A 50 -1.14 6.56 16.65
C THR A 50 -0.65 6.95 15.25
N ASP A 51 0.56 7.53 15.17
CA ASP A 51 1.30 7.76 13.93
C ASP A 51 1.60 6.46 13.16
N LYS A 52 1.59 5.31 13.86
CA LYS A 52 1.91 3.98 13.31
C LYS A 52 0.68 3.13 13.04
N ARG A 53 -0.52 3.61 13.33
CA ARG A 53 -1.79 2.87 13.19
C ARG A 53 -1.97 2.23 11.82
N MET A 54 -1.53 2.89 10.75
CA MET A 54 -1.65 2.34 9.38
C MET A 54 -0.87 1.03 9.21
N PHE A 55 0.29 0.87 9.83
CA PHE A 55 1.07 -0.37 9.75
C PHE A 55 0.45 -1.49 10.59
N VAL A 56 -0.13 -1.15 11.75
CA VAL A 56 -0.91 -2.10 12.55
C VAL A 56 -2.16 -2.55 11.80
N LEU A 57 -2.80 -1.65 11.04
CA LEU A 57 -3.94 -1.96 10.19
C LEU A 57 -3.56 -2.92 9.05
N ALA A 58 -2.41 -2.69 8.40
CA ALA A 58 -1.88 -3.60 7.38
C ALA A 58 -1.65 -5.01 7.95
N ALA A 59 -1.03 -5.11 9.12
CA ALA A 59 -0.82 -6.38 9.82
C ALA A 59 -2.14 -7.08 10.16
N ALA A 60 -3.14 -6.33 10.64
CA ALA A 60 -4.44 -6.91 11.02
C ALA A 60 -5.19 -7.49 9.81
N LEU A 61 -5.15 -6.78 8.67
CA LEU A 61 -5.68 -7.28 7.40
C LEU A 61 -4.93 -8.55 6.95
N LYS A 62 -3.60 -8.60 7.14
CA LYS A 62 -2.78 -9.77 6.83
C LYS A 62 -3.14 -10.98 7.72
N GLU A 63 -3.52 -10.74 8.97
CA GLU A 63 -4.07 -11.74 9.89
C GLU A 63 -5.58 -12.03 9.66
N ASN A 64 -6.13 -11.62 8.51
CA ASN A 64 -7.51 -11.88 8.11
C ASN A 64 -8.58 -11.25 9.01
N TYR A 65 -8.28 -10.13 9.67
CA TYR A 65 -9.33 -9.35 10.36
C TYR A 65 -10.36 -8.87 9.33
N THR A 66 -11.64 -8.99 9.67
CA THR A 66 -12.73 -8.53 8.79
C THR A 66 -12.81 -7.01 8.77
N VAL A 67 -13.33 -6.47 7.66
CA VAL A 67 -13.59 -5.02 7.53
C VAL A 67 -14.54 -4.52 8.61
N ASP A 68 -15.55 -5.29 9.00
CA ASP A 68 -16.45 -4.93 10.10
C ASP A 68 -15.74 -4.85 11.45
N LYS A 69 -14.86 -5.82 11.76
CA LYS A 69 -14.06 -5.78 12.99
C LYS A 69 -13.16 -4.55 13.00
N LEU A 70 -12.50 -4.26 11.88
CA LEU A 70 -11.63 -3.09 11.76
C LEU A 70 -12.41 -1.78 11.83
N TYR A 71 -13.63 -1.73 11.28
CA TYR A 71 -14.52 -0.59 11.45
C TYR A 71 -14.87 -0.36 12.92
N GLU A 72 -15.22 -1.42 13.66
CA GLU A 72 -15.55 -1.29 15.07
C GLU A 72 -14.37 -0.82 15.92
N LEU A 73 -13.17 -1.32 15.64
CA LEU A 73 -11.95 -0.90 16.32
C LEU A 73 -11.57 0.54 15.94
N THR A 74 -11.64 0.88 14.65
CA THR A 74 -10.96 2.08 14.15
C THR A 74 -11.86 3.28 13.87
N LYS A 75 -13.15 3.01 13.58
CA LYS A 75 -14.13 3.95 13.00
C LYS A 75 -13.70 4.57 11.66
N ILE A 76 -12.69 4.01 11.00
CA ILE A 76 -12.35 4.33 9.61
C ILE A 76 -13.47 3.77 8.73
N ASP A 77 -13.98 4.57 7.80
CA ASP A 77 -15.07 4.15 6.93
C ASP A 77 -14.74 2.86 6.17
N ARG A 78 -15.74 1.99 6.05
CA ARG A 78 -15.59 0.67 5.41
C ARG A 78 -15.06 0.77 4.00
N TRP A 79 -15.41 1.82 3.26
CA TRP A 79 -14.89 2.04 1.91
C TRP A 79 -13.36 2.08 1.89
N PHE A 80 -12.72 2.81 2.81
CA PHE A 80 -11.26 2.87 2.90
C PHE A 80 -10.68 1.53 3.35
N LEU A 81 -11.32 0.87 4.32
CA LEU A 81 -10.89 -0.44 4.81
C LEU A 81 -10.90 -1.50 3.70
N GLU A 82 -11.90 -1.50 2.82
CA GLU A 82 -11.92 -2.35 1.63
C GLU A 82 -10.77 -2.01 0.66
N LYS A 83 -10.43 -0.73 0.49
CA LYS A 83 -9.27 -0.35 -0.34
C LYS A 83 -7.94 -0.80 0.26
N PHE A 84 -7.78 -0.73 1.58
CA PHE A 84 -6.60 -1.27 2.25
C PHE A 84 -6.55 -2.80 2.14
N LYS A 85 -7.70 -3.46 2.26
CA LYS A 85 -7.82 -4.90 2.05
C LYS A 85 -7.39 -5.30 0.64
N ASN A 86 -7.81 -4.57 -0.40
CA ASN A 86 -7.36 -4.81 -1.77
C ASN A 86 -5.82 -4.83 -1.90
N ILE A 87 -5.14 -3.91 -1.21
CA ILE A 87 -3.67 -3.85 -1.23
C ILE A 87 -3.08 -5.11 -0.59
N ILE A 88 -3.59 -5.52 0.57
CA ILE A 88 -3.11 -6.71 1.29
C ILE A 88 -3.43 -8.01 0.56
N ASP A 89 -4.63 -8.12 -0.02
CA ASP A 89 -5.02 -9.26 -0.86
C ASP A 89 -4.06 -9.40 -2.04
N TYR A 90 -3.68 -8.28 -2.67
CA TYR A 90 -2.71 -8.30 -3.75
C TYR A 90 -1.29 -8.62 -3.28
N TYR A 91 -0.92 -8.17 -2.07
CA TYR A 91 0.32 -8.56 -1.42
C TYR A 91 0.39 -10.09 -1.24
N ASN A 92 -0.71 -10.72 -0.80
CA ASN A 92 -0.80 -12.18 -0.66
C ASN A 92 -0.63 -12.89 -2.01
N ILE A 93 -1.21 -12.35 -3.09
CA ILE A 93 -1.00 -12.88 -4.44
C ILE A 93 0.49 -12.83 -4.79
N LEU A 94 1.16 -11.70 -4.60
CA LEU A 94 2.58 -11.55 -4.88
C LEU A 94 3.45 -12.54 -4.10
N GLU A 95 3.15 -12.80 -2.83
CA GLU A 95 3.90 -13.79 -2.04
C GLU A 95 3.65 -15.24 -2.46
N SER A 96 2.48 -15.51 -3.04
CA SER A 96 2.08 -16.87 -3.44
C SER A 96 2.65 -17.31 -4.79
N VAL A 97 3.07 -16.37 -5.63
CA VAL A 97 3.51 -16.67 -7.00
C VAL A 97 4.96 -17.11 -7.04
N THR A 98 5.27 -18.07 -7.91
CA THR A 98 6.65 -18.52 -8.15
C THR A 98 7.37 -17.65 -9.18
N SER A 99 6.62 -17.02 -10.08
CA SER A 99 7.11 -16.07 -11.07
C SER A 99 6.09 -14.94 -11.29
N ILE A 100 6.60 -13.75 -11.65
CA ILE A 100 5.77 -12.59 -11.93
C ILE A 100 5.53 -12.52 -13.45
N ASP A 101 4.29 -12.70 -13.87
CA ASP A 101 3.89 -12.46 -15.25
C ASP A 101 3.56 -10.98 -15.51
N TYR A 102 3.28 -10.66 -16.78
CA TYR A 102 2.95 -9.32 -17.22
C TYR A 102 1.73 -8.73 -16.49
N GLU A 103 0.65 -9.49 -16.34
CA GLU A 103 -0.60 -9.00 -15.77
C GLU A 103 -0.48 -8.78 -14.26
N ILE A 104 0.22 -9.68 -13.56
CA ILE A 104 0.53 -9.53 -12.14
C ILE A 104 1.35 -8.27 -11.91
N LEU A 105 2.43 -8.09 -12.67
CA LEU A 105 3.29 -6.92 -12.49
C LEU A 105 2.52 -5.63 -12.79
N LYS A 106 1.78 -5.60 -13.91
CA LYS A 106 1.00 -4.43 -14.33
C LYS A 106 -0.04 -4.04 -13.28
N LYS A 107 -0.77 -5.02 -12.75
CA LYS A 107 -1.80 -4.77 -11.74
C LYS A 107 -1.19 -4.32 -10.42
N ALA A 108 -0.06 -4.90 -9.98
CA ALA A 108 0.69 -4.41 -8.82
C ALA A 108 1.04 -2.93 -8.97
N LYS A 109 1.57 -2.52 -10.14
CA LYS A 109 1.91 -1.12 -10.42
C LYS A 109 0.68 -0.21 -10.41
N GLN A 110 -0.45 -0.65 -10.95
CA GLN A 110 -1.71 0.11 -10.95
C GLN A 110 -2.31 0.31 -9.54
N ILE A 111 -2.04 -0.60 -8.61
CA ILE A 111 -2.40 -0.50 -7.18
C ILE A 111 -1.39 0.36 -6.40
N GLY A 112 -0.30 0.79 -7.04
CA GLY A 112 0.69 1.70 -6.45
C GLY A 112 1.87 1.04 -5.76
N PHE A 113 2.06 -0.27 -5.92
CA PHE A 113 3.22 -0.97 -5.36
C PHE A 113 4.53 -0.43 -5.94
N SER A 114 5.52 -0.22 -5.08
CA SER A 114 6.89 0.11 -5.52
C SER A 114 7.63 -1.13 -6.01
N ASP A 115 8.66 -0.96 -6.85
CA ASP A 115 9.49 -2.08 -7.31
C ASP A 115 10.16 -2.79 -6.10
N LYS A 116 10.55 -2.01 -5.08
CA LYS A 116 11.09 -2.50 -3.80
C LYS A 116 10.10 -3.31 -2.98
N GLN A 117 8.83 -2.88 -2.89
CA GLN A 117 7.79 -3.62 -2.17
C GLN A 117 7.42 -4.93 -2.89
N ILE A 118 7.34 -4.92 -4.23
CA ILE A 118 7.15 -6.14 -5.02
C ILE A 118 8.32 -7.09 -4.81
N ALA A 119 9.56 -6.59 -4.88
CA ALA A 119 10.76 -7.39 -4.68
C ALA A 119 10.79 -8.06 -3.31
N ALA A 120 10.39 -7.35 -2.25
CA ALA A 120 10.27 -7.93 -0.91
C ALA A 120 9.24 -9.08 -0.88
N ALA A 121 8.04 -8.88 -1.45
CA ALA A 121 6.99 -9.89 -1.48
C ALA A 121 7.41 -11.17 -2.24
N VAL A 122 8.08 -11.03 -3.38
CA VAL A 122 8.52 -12.17 -4.23
C VAL A 122 9.92 -12.70 -3.88
N LYS A 123 10.53 -12.21 -2.80
CA LYS A 123 11.89 -12.58 -2.37
C LYS A 123 12.95 -12.39 -3.48
N SER A 124 12.85 -11.27 -4.19
CA SER A 124 13.76 -10.86 -5.26
C SER A 124 14.46 -9.54 -4.92
N THR A 125 15.19 -8.97 -5.88
CA THR A 125 15.82 -7.65 -5.75
C THR A 125 15.00 -6.58 -6.49
N GLU A 126 15.04 -5.34 -5.99
CA GLU A 126 14.39 -4.20 -6.66
C GLU A 126 14.86 -4.06 -8.11
N LEU A 127 16.16 -4.25 -8.36
CA LEU A 127 16.74 -4.16 -9.70
C LEU A 127 16.17 -5.23 -10.64
N ALA A 128 15.95 -6.46 -10.16
CA ALA A 128 15.34 -7.52 -10.97
C ALA A 128 13.90 -7.20 -11.35
N VAL A 129 13.10 -6.73 -10.38
CA VAL A 129 11.71 -6.30 -10.64
C VAL A 129 11.67 -5.12 -11.62
N ARG A 130 12.59 -4.16 -11.49
CA ARG A 130 12.70 -3.02 -12.40
C ARG A 130 13.01 -3.45 -13.83
N LYS A 131 14.00 -4.34 -14.02
CA LYS A 131 14.35 -4.88 -15.33
C LYS A 131 13.18 -5.61 -15.98
N LEU A 132 12.52 -6.48 -15.23
CA LEU A 132 11.33 -7.20 -15.70
C LEU A 132 10.21 -6.22 -16.11
N ARG A 133 10.01 -5.16 -15.33
CA ARG A 133 9.04 -4.10 -15.63
C ARG A 133 9.37 -3.37 -16.94
N GLU A 134 10.64 -3.10 -17.17
CA GLU A 134 11.14 -2.47 -18.41
C GLU A 134 11.03 -3.41 -19.63
N GLU A 135 11.34 -4.70 -19.47
CA GLU A 135 11.17 -5.75 -20.49
C GLU A 135 9.71 -5.90 -20.92
N TYR A 136 8.79 -5.84 -19.95
CA TYR A 136 7.35 -5.84 -20.19
C TYR A 136 6.80 -4.49 -20.68
N ASN A 137 7.64 -3.46 -20.84
CA ASN A 137 7.24 -2.12 -21.23
C ASN A 137 6.14 -1.51 -20.31
N ILE A 138 6.20 -1.84 -19.02
CA ILE A 138 5.29 -1.32 -18.00
C ILE A 138 5.89 -0.03 -17.44
N ILE A 139 5.59 1.08 -18.10
CA ILE A 139 6.08 2.42 -17.72
C ILE A 139 4.93 3.31 -17.23
N PRO A 140 5.19 4.24 -16.28
CA PRO A 140 4.18 5.20 -15.87
C PRO A 140 3.90 6.20 -16.99
N PHE A 141 2.69 6.76 -16.99
CA PHE A 141 2.32 7.85 -17.89
C PHE A 141 2.35 9.19 -17.16
N VAL A 142 2.78 10.24 -17.87
CA VAL A 142 2.65 11.62 -17.40
C VAL A 142 1.25 12.12 -17.69
N LYS A 143 0.59 12.71 -16.69
CA LYS A 143 -0.73 13.32 -16.79
C LYS A 143 -0.68 14.74 -16.22
N LYS A 144 -1.45 15.64 -16.82
CA LYS A 144 -1.58 17.03 -16.38
C LYS A 144 -2.83 17.19 -15.51
N ILE A 145 -2.78 18.10 -14.55
CA ILE A 145 -3.95 18.58 -13.82
C ILE A 145 -4.48 19.78 -14.60
N ASP A 146 -5.66 19.65 -15.19
CA ASP A 146 -6.27 20.66 -16.06
C ASP A 146 -7.53 21.30 -15.47
N THR A 147 -7.96 20.86 -14.28
CA THR A 147 -9.15 21.31 -13.55
C THR A 147 -10.51 20.95 -14.18
N VAL A 148 -10.56 20.30 -15.35
CA VAL A 148 -11.80 20.08 -16.12
C VAL A 148 -12.11 18.63 -16.53
N ALA A 149 -11.27 17.67 -16.12
CA ALA A 149 -11.42 16.20 -16.25
C ALA A 149 -11.23 15.59 -17.65
#